data_AF-A0ABD5DUM2-F1
#
_entry.id   AF-A0ABD5DUM2-F1
#
_cell.length_a   1.000
_cell.length_b   1.000
_cell.length_c   1.000
_cell.angle_alpha   90.00
_cell.angle_beta   90.00
_cell.angle_gamma   90.00
#
_symmetry.space_group_name_H-M   'P 1'
#
loop_
_entity.id
_entity.type
_entity.pdbx_description
1 polymer ?
#
loop_
_entity_poly.entity_id
_entity_poly.type
_entity_poly.pdbx_seq_one_letter_code
_entity_poly.pdbx_strand_id
1 'polypeptide(L)'
;LQLTNPVAVKEMIKELDKLKLSSIDTDMKGDAFEYFLQQATATNNDLGEYFTPRHITKTIVNLVNPKYGEKIYDPFCGTGGFLTEAFDHIKDNTLIANNSSEEIKLKHNTIFGREITSNAKLAKMNMILHGDGHSGICQIYTLQNPIESEYDV
;
A
#
# COMPACT_ATOMS: atom_id res chain seq x y z
N LEU A 1 -16.43 -11.42 -5.06
CA LEU A 1 -16.04 -12.86 -5.10
C LEU A 1 -16.57 -13.56 -3.86
N GLN A 2 -17.64 -14.35 -3.97
CA GLN A 2 -18.01 -15.28 -2.91
C GLN A 2 -17.31 -16.61 -3.19
N LEU A 3 -16.42 -17.02 -2.28
CA LEU A 3 -15.78 -18.33 -2.33
C LEU A 3 -16.80 -19.38 -1.84
N THR A 4 -17.59 -19.92 -2.77
CA THR A 4 -18.70 -20.82 -2.46
C THR A 4 -18.32 -22.30 -2.47
N ASN A 5 -17.19 -22.68 -3.07
CA ASN A 5 -16.72 -24.06 -3.14
C ASN A 5 -15.79 -24.39 -1.96
N PRO A 6 -16.22 -25.21 -0.98
CA PRO A 6 -15.43 -25.52 0.21
C PRO A 6 -14.14 -26.31 -0.11
N VAL A 7 -14.15 -27.12 -1.17
CA VAL A 7 -12.97 -27.91 -1.58
C VAL A 7 -11.88 -26.97 -2.10
N ALA A 8 -12.24 -26.02 -2.97
CA ALA A 8 -11.30 -25.04 -3.48
C ALA A 8 -10.71 -24.16 -2.37
N VAL A 9 -11.53 -23.73 -1.39
CA VAL A 9 -11.06 -22.98 -0.23
C VAL A 9 -10.07 -23.79 0.60
N LYS A 10 -10.36 -25.07 0.85
CA LYS A 10 -9.47 -25.97 1.59
C LYS A 10 -8.13 -26.16 0.88
N GLU A 11 -8.14 -26.30 -0.45
CA GLU A 11 -6.91 -26.40 -1.25
C GLU A 11 -6.10 -25.11 -1.21
N MET A 12 -6.75 -23.95 -1.37
CA MET A 12 -6.08 -22.65 -1.25
C MET A 12 -5.42 -22.46 0.12
N ILE A 13 -6.14 -22.77 1.21
CA ILE A 13 -5.58 -22.69 2.56
C ILE A 13 -4.38 -23.63 2.71
N LYS A 14 -4.46 -24.85 2.18
CA LYS A 14 -3.36 -25.82 2.26
C LYS A 14 -2.10 -25.36 1.52
N GLU A 15 -2.24 -24.67 0.39
CA GLU A 15 -1.09 -24.09 -0.31
C GLU A 15 -0.52 -22.87 0.41
N LEU A 16 -1.38 -22.00 0.97
CA LEU A 16 -0.95 -20.84 1.75
C LEU A 16 -0.26 -21.23 3.07
N ASP A 17 -0.69 -22.30 3.73
CA ASP A 17 -0.14 -22.79 5.00
C ASP A 17 1.33 -23.24 4.89
N LYS A 18 1.77 -23.60 3.68
CA LYS A 18 3.19 -23.93 3.41
C LYS A 18 4.09 -22.69 3.47
N LEU A 19 3.52 -21.49 3.33
CA LEU A 19 4.27 -20.24 3.27
C LEU A 19 4.50 -19.70 4.69
N LYS A 20 5.76 -19.65 5.11
CA LYS A 20 6.15 -18.94 6.35
C LYS A 20 6.32 -17.45 6.08
N LEU A 21 5.20 -16.75 5.93
CA LEU A 21 5.23 -15.31 5.65
C LEU A 21 5.89 -14.54 6.79
N SER A 22 5.71 -14.92 8.06
CA SER A 22 6.33 -14.18 9.18
C SER A 22 7.87 -14.09 9.13
N SER A 23 8.54 -15.06 8.51
CA SER A 23 10.01 -15.10 8.41
C SER A 23 10.59 -14.49 7.15
N ILE A 24 9.74 -14.05 6.21
CA ILE A 24 10.17 -13.40 4.97
C ILE A 24 10.33 -11.90 5.23
N ASP A 25 11.33 -11.30 4.61
CA ASP A 25 11.56 -9.86 4.65
C ASP A 25 10.33 -9.07 4.11
N THR A 26 10.08 -7.87 4.65
CA THR A 26 8.94 -7.05 4.24
C THR A 26 9.03 -6.65 2.78
N ASP A 27 10.21 -6.32 2.27
CA ASP A 27 10.39 -5.85 0.91
C ASP A 27 10.04 -6.97 -0.09
N MET A 28 10.49 -8.20 0.19
CA MET A 28 10.15 -9.37 -0.62
C MET A 28 8.64 -9.67 -0.67
N LYS A 29 7.91 -9.41 0.42
CA LYS A 29 6.45 -9.61 0.46
C LYS A 29 5.72 -8.56 -0.35
N GLY A 30 6.15 -7.30 -0.22
CA GLY A 30 5.63 -6.18 -0.97
C GLY A 30 5.75 -6.44 -2.47
N ASP A 31 6.95 -6.78 -2.93
CA ASP A 31 7.25 -7.08 -4.33
C ASP A 31 6.40 -8.24 -4.88
N ALA A 32 6.29 -9.33 -4.12
CA ALA A 32 5.48 -10.48 -4.53
C ALA A 32 3.99 -10.10 -4.65
N PHE A 33 3.46 -9.35 -3.67
CA PHE A 33 2.08 -8.91 -3.69
C PHE A 33 1.79 -7.99 -4.86
N GLU A 34 2.69 -7.04 -5.14
CA GLU A 34 2.60 -6.14 -6.29
C GLU A 34 2.59 -6.88 -7.62
N TYR A 35 3.46 -7.88 -7.78
CA TYR A 35 3.47 -8.73 -8.96
C TYR A 35 2.13 -9.45 -9.17
N PHE A 36 1.56 -10.05 -8.11
CA PHE A 36 0.26 -10.72 -8.19
C PHE A 36 -0.87 -9.75 -8.46
N LEU A 37 -0.82 -8.57 -7.86
CA LEU A 37 -1.83 -7.53 -8.03
C LEU A 37 -1.85 -7.02 -9.48
N GLN A 38 -0.69 -6.80 -10.08
CA GLN A 38 -0.55 -6.48 -11.51
C GLN A 38 -1.09 -7.57 -12.43
N GLN A 39 -0.83 -8.85 -12.12
CA GLN A 39 -1.37 -9.94 -12.94
C GLN A 39 -2.87 -10.11 -12.78
N ALA A 40 -3.41 -9.91 -11.58
CA ALA A 40 -4.83 -9.99 -11.32
C ALA A 40 -5.61 -8.87 -12.03
N THR A 41 -5.08 -7.64 -12.03
CA THR A 41 -5.68 -6.51 -12.75
C THR A 41 -5.60 -6.69 -14.26
N ALA A 42 -4.47 -7.19 -14.77
CA ALA A 42 -4.32 -7.47 -16.20
C ALA A 42 -5.29 -8.53 -16.74
N THR A 43 -5.62 -9.52 -15.91
CA THR A 43 -6.51 -10.63 -16.30
C THR A 43 -7.99 -10.24 -16.33
N ASN A 44 -8.42 -9.26 -15.51
CA ASN A 44 -9.83 -8.92 -15.34
C ASN A 44 -10.36 -7.85 -16.33
N ASN A 45 -9.58 -7.48 -17.37
CA ASN A 45 -9.91 -6.38 -18.31
C ASN A 45 -10.13 -5.01 -17.64
N ASP A 46 -9.76 -4.86 -16.37
CA ASP A 46 -9.90 -3.63 -15.58
C ASP A 46 -8.60 -2.80 -15.63
N LEU A 47 -7.94 -2.84 -16.79
CA LEU A 47 -6.50 -2.60 -17.02
C LEU A 47 -6.01 -1.17 -16.75
N GLY A 48 -6.87 -0.21 -16.42
CA GLY A 48 -6.48 1.20 -16.45
C GLY A 48 -7.12 2.15 -15.43
N GLU A 49 -8.17 1.77 -14.72
CA GLU A 49 -8.85 2.74 -13.83
C GLU A 49 -8.12 2.96 -12.49
N TYR A 50 -7.33 1.99 -12.01
CA TYR A 50 -6.81 2.02 -10.63
C TYR A 50 -5.31 1.75 -10.49
N PHE A 51 -4.59 1.52 -11.59
CA PHE A 51 -3.18 1.11 -11.55
C PHE A 51 -2.29 2.09 -12.30
N THR A 52 -1.38 2.74 -11.57
CA THR A 52 -0.30 3.54 -12.15
C THR A 52 0.95 2.67 -12.29
N PRO A 53 1.60 2.60 -13.48
CA PRO A 53 2.81 1.80 -13.66
C PRO A 53 3.92 2.17 -12.67
N ARG A 54 4.65 1.17 -12.16
CA ARG A 54 5.66 1.37 -11.10
C ARG A 54 6.79 2.32 -11.47
N HIS A 55 7.20 2.35 -12.74
CA HIS A 55 8.19 3.32 -13.19
C HIS A 55 7.68 4.76 -13.08
N ILE A 56 6.38 4.99 -13.26
CA ILE A 56 5.76 6.32 -13.12
C ILE A 56 5.68 6.72 -11.65
N THR A 57 5.19 5.85 -10.76
CA THR A 57 5.13 6.15 -9.31
C THR A 57 6.52 6.47 -8.78
N LYS A 58 7.52 5.64 -9.12
CA LYS A 58 8.92 5.83 -8.73
C LYS A 58 9.50 7.13 -9.27
N THR A 59 9.29 7.46 -10.54
CA THR A 59 9.78 8.72 -11.11
C THR A 59 9.16 9.93 -10.41
N ILE A 60 7.84 9.92 -10.18
CA ILE A 60 7.16 11.05 -9.53
C ILE A 60 7.60 11.18 -8.07
N VAL A 61 7.67 10.10 -7.31
CA VAL A 61 8.13 10.12 -5.91
C VAL A 61 9.57 10.61 -5.82
N ASN A 62 10.46 10.19 -6.73
CA ASN A 62 11.84 10.70 -6.76
C ASN A 62 11.91 12.20 -7.05
N LEU A 63 11.02 12.74 -7.89
CA LEU A 63 10.96 14.16 -8.21
C LEU A 63 10.39 14.99 -7.06
N VAL A 64 9.32 14.50 -6.42
CA VAL A 64 8.70 15.12 -5.24
C VAL A 64 9.65 15.05 -4.04
N ASN A 65 10.39 13.95 -3.92
CA ASN A 65 11.42 13.70 -2.92
C ASN A 65 10.93 13.86 -1.46
N PRO A 66 9.86 13.16 -1.05
CA PRO A 66 9.27 13.32 0.28
C PRO A 66 10.27 12.98 1.38
N LYS A 67 10.11 13.62 2.54
CA LYS A 67 11.05 13.59 3.68
C LYS A 67 10.40 13.02 4.92
N TYR A 68 11.24 12.42 5.76
CA TYR A 68 10.81 11.98 7.07
C TYR A 68 10.21 13.13 7.89
N GLY A 69 9.02 12.87 8.42
CA GLY A 69 8.27 13.83 9.21
C GLY A 69 7.18 14.59 8.44
N GLU A 70 7.19 14.51 7.11
CA GLU A 70 6.11 15.01 6.24
C GLU A 70 4.91 14.06 6.27
N LYS A 71 3.71 14.62 6.07
CA LYS A 71 2.47 13.89 5.86
C LYS A 71 2.15 13.87 4.37
N ILE A 72 1.99 12.67 3.84
CA ILE A 72 1.73 12.40 2.43
C ILE A 72 0.29 11.94 2.27
N TYR A 73 -0.42 12.54 1.32
CA TYR A 73 -1.83 12.23 1.09
C TYR A 73 -2.16 11.96 -0.38
N ASP A 74 -2.77 10.80 -0.63
CA ASP A 74 -3.35 10.46 -1.93
C ASP A 74 -4.89 10.39 -1.84
N PRO A 75 -5.63 11.34 -2.44
CA PRO A 75 -7.09 11.37 -2.40
C PRO A 75 -7.80 10.26 -3.20
N PHE A 76 -7.08 9.57 -4.08
CA PHE A 76 -7.59 8.55 -5.00
C PHE A 76 -6.61 7.39 -5.11
N CYS A 77 -6.24 6.82 -3.95
CA CYS A 77 -5.04 6.00 -3.84
C CYS A 77 -5.12 4.64 -4.53
N GLY A 78 -6.31 4.19 -4.97
CA GLY A 78 -6.49 2.91 -5.64
C GLY A 78 -5.94 1.75 -4.80
N THR A 79 -4.88 1.11 -5.29
CA THR A 79 -4.19 -0.01 -4.60
C THR A 79 -2.98 0.44 -3.77
N GLY A 80 -2.79 1.75 -3.59
CA GLY A 80 -1.78 2.35 -2.72
C GLY A 80 -0.41 2.59 -3.38
N GLY A 81 -0.33 2.59 -4.71
CA GLY A 81 0.96 2.54 -5.41
C GLY A 81 1.90 3.73 -5.16
N PHE A 82 1.37 4.95 -5.10
CA PHE A 82 2.15 6.13 -4.73
C PHE A 82 2.54 6.11 -3.25
N LEU A 83 1.64 5.63 -2.40
CA LEU A 83 1.82 5.63 -0.95
C LEU A 83 2.90 4.64 -0.50
N THR A 84 2.95 3.44 -1.09
CA THR A 84 4.02 2.47 -0.81
C THR A 84 5.37 2.99 -1.30
N GLU A 85 5.43 3.54 -2.52
CA GLU A 85 6.68 4.08 -3.07
C GLU A 85 7.19 5.28 -2.24
N ALA A 86 6.30 6.16 -1.79
CA ALA A 86 6.68 7.28 -0.94
C ALA A 86 7.16 6.82 0.45
N PHE A 87 6.53 5.79 1.02
CA PHE A 87 6.95 5.18 2.27
C PHE A 87 8.35 4.58 2.15
N ASP A 88 8.60 3.77 1.12
CA ASP A 88 9.92 3.16 0.89
C ASP A 88 10.98 4.22 0.59
N HIS A 89 10.64 5.25 -0.18
CA HIS A 89 11.56 6.36 -0.42
C HIS A 89 12.00 7.04 0.88
N ILE A 90 11.07 7.32 1.80
CA ILE A 90 11.42 7.90 3.10
C ILE A 90 12.23 6.90 3.93
N LYS A 91 11.81 5.63 3.98
CA LYS A 91 12.48 4.55 4.73
C LYS A 91 13.94 4.40 4.31
N ASP A 92 14.20 4.35 3.01
CA ASP A 92 15.52 4.11 2.43
C ASP A 92 16.45 5.32 2.55
N ASN A 93 15.90 6.54 2.52
CA ASN A 93 16.66 7.78 2.63
C ASN A 93 16.81 8.32 4.05
N THR A 94 16.22 7.64 5.05
CA THR A 94 16.30 8.05 6.45
C THR A 94 17.13 7.05 7.24
N LEU A 95 18.19 7.52 7.89
CA LEU A 95 18.86 6.77 8.93
C LEU A 95 17.96 6.75 10.16
N ILE A 96 16.89 5.94 10.13
CA ILE A 96 16.12 5.65 11.34
C ILE A 96 17.04 4.81 12.21
N ALA A 97 17.78 5.49 13.09
CA ALA A 97 18.42 4.82 14.21
C ALA A 97 17.33 4.02 14.92
N ASN A 98 17.65 2.88 15.53
CA ASN A 98 16.71 1.94 16.18
C ASN A 98 15.93 2.53 17.39
N ASN A 99 15.45 3.76 17.29
CA ASN A 99 14.64 4.50 18.21
C ASN A 99 13.17 4.23 17.85
N SER A 100 12.49 3.52 18.75
CA SER A 100 11.10 3.09 18.58
C SER A 100 10.14 4.24 18.25
N SER A 101 10.44 5.46 18.71
CA SER A 101 9.58 6.62 18.46
C SER A 101 9.59 7.11 17.01
N GLU A 102 10.73 7.03 16.32
CA GLU A 102 10.86 7.47 14.94
C GLU A 102 10.22 6.48 13.97
N GLU A 103 10.39 5.19 14.26
CA GLU A 103 9.74 4.11 13.53
C GLU A 103 8.21 4.17 13.67
N ILE A 104 7.70 4.44 14.88
CA ILE A 104 6.26 4.64 15.12
C ILE A 104 5.74 5.84 14.31
N LYS A 105 6.48 6.94 14.28
CA LYS A 105 6.07 8.12 13.52
C LYS A 105 6.02 7.82 12.02
N LEU A 106 7.05 7.13 11.49
CA LEU A 106 7.07 6.71 10.09
C LEU A 106 5.82 5.89 9.74
N LYS A 107 5.51 4.88 10.55
CA LYS A 107 4.41 3.92 10.34
C LYS A 107 3.01 4.51 10.50
N HIS A 108 2.83 5.41 11.47
CA HIS A 108 1.47 5.82 11.86
C HIS A 108 1.09 7.25 11.48
N ASN A 109 2.07 8.12 11.21
CA ASN A 109 1.83 9.57 11.03
C ASN A 109 2.39 10.13 9.71
N THR A 110 2.71 9.28 8.73
CA THR A 110 3.30 9.69 7.44
C THR A 110 2.32 9.52 6.29
N ILE A 111 1.72 8.34 6.15
CA ILE A 111 0.96 7.95 4.95
C ILE A 111 -0.54 8.04 5.17
N PHE A 112 -1.23 8.72 4.26
CA PHE A 112 -2.68 8.88 4.28
C PHE A 112 -3.26 8.67 2.89
N GLY A 113 -4.42 8.01 2.81
CA GLY A 113 -5.02 7.70 1.52
C GLY A 113 -6.52 7.50 1.58
N ARG A 114 -7.19 7.84 0.49
CA ARG A 114 -8.63 7.60 0.32
C ARG A 114 -8.92 6.93 -1.00
N GLU A 115 -9.87 6.01 -0.96
CA GLU A 115 -10.32 5.27 -2.12
C GLU A 115 -11.83 5.00 -1.99
N ILE A 116 -12.60 5.22 -3.04
CA ILE A 116 -14.07 5.10 -2.99
C ILE A 116 -14.53 3.63 -3.00
N THR A 117 -13.80 2.78 -3.71
CA THR A 117 -14.14 1.37 -3.94
C THR A 117 -13.55 0.45 -2.86
N SER A 118 -13.83 -0.85 -2.97
CA SER A 118 -13.19 -1.86 -2.12
C SER A 118 -11.68 -1.98 -2.29
N ASN A 119 -11.07 -1.29 -3.27
CA ASN A 119 -9.63 -1.26 -3.50
C ASN A 119 -8.86 -0.67 -2.31
N ALA A 120 -9.53 0.12 -1.45
CA ALA A 120 -8.99 0.55 -0.17
C ALA A 120 -8.46 -0.63 0.70
N LYS A 121 -9.06 -1.83 0.57
CA LYS A 121 -8.58 -3.03 1.26
C LYS A 121 -7.26 -3.55 0.68
N LEU A 122 -7.10 -3.46 -0.65
CA LEU A 122 -5.86 -3.82 -1.33
C LEU A 122 -4.76 -2.82 -0.96
N ALA A 123 -5.06 -1.51 -0.96
CA ALA A 123 -4.13 -0.48 -0.49
C ALA A 123 -3.69 -0.72 0.96
N LYS A 124 -4.63 -1.02 1.87
CA LYS A 124 -4.29 -1.38 3.26
C LYS A 124 -3.35 -2.57 3.32
N MET A 125 -3.67 -3.66 2.62
CA MET A 125 -2.84 -4.85 2.61
C MET A 125 -1.45 -4.57 2.06
N ASN A 126 -1.37 -3.75 1.01
CA ASN A 126 -0.12 -3.31 0.41
C ASN A 126 0.77 -2.58 1.44
N MET A 127 0.20 -1.59 2.15
CA MET A 127 0.92 -0.87 3.21
C MET A 127 1.38 -1.79 4.35
N ILE A 128 0.57 -2.80 4.74
CA ILE A 128 0.98 -3.79 5.76
C ILE A 128 2.21 -4.57 5.32
N LEU A 129 2.22 -5.03 4.07
CA LEU A 129 3.31 -5.86 3.56
C LEU A 129 4.61 -5.07 3.42
N HIS A 130 4.53 -3.77 3.13
CA HIS A 130 5.66 -2.84 3.10
C HIS A 130 6.09 -2.37 4.52
N GLY A 131 5.32 -2.69 5.56
CA GLY A 131 5.70 -2.44 6.96
C GLY A 131 5.17 -1.14 7.57
N ASP A 132 4.38 -0.35 6.85
CA ASP A 132 3.75 0.89 7.34
C ASP A 132 2.67 0.61 8.41
N GLY A 133 1.92 -0.49 8.26
CA GLY A 133 0.89 -0.85 9.25
C GLY A 133 -0.48 -0.20 9.04
N HIS A 134 -0.73 0.47 7.90
CA HIS A 134 -2.06 0.72 7.29
C HIS A 134 -2.97 1.79 7.90
N SER A 135 -2.56 2.50 8.94
CA SER A 135 -3.50 3.29 9.76
C SER A 135 -4.15 4.47 9.03
N GLY A 136 -3.53 4.99 7.97
CA GLY A 136 -4.02 6.18 7.26
C GLY A 136 -4.93 5.94 6.05
N ILE A 137 -5.26 4.69 5.71
CA ILE A 137 -6.05 4.37 4.50
C ILE A 137 -7.55 4.23 4.83
N CYS A 138 -8.41 4.93 4.09
CA CYS A 138 -9.87 4.92 4.29
C CYS A 138 -10.64 4.61 3.01
N GLN A 139 -11.68 3.76 3.13
CA GLN A 139 -12.66 3.61 2.06
C GLN A 139 -13.72 4.71 2.20
N ILE A 140 -13.66 5.74 1.36
CA ILE A 140 -14.52 6.92 1.48
C ILE A 140 -14.60 7.67 0.14
N TYR A 141 -15.74 8.30 -0.12
CA TYR A 141 -15.87 9.20 -1.26
C TYR A 141 -15.23 10.55 -0.94
N THR A 142 -14.01 10.78 -1.43
CA THR A 142 -13.21 11.98 -1.18
C THR A 142 -13.95 13.27 -1.53
N LEU A 143 -14.57 13.36 -2.71
CA LEU A 143 -15.24 14.60 -3.16
C LEU A 143 -16.46 14.96 -2.31
N GLN A 144 -17.15 13.97 -1.73
CA GLN A 144 -18.29 14.20 -0.85
C GLN A 144 -17.86 14.49 0.60
N ASN A 145 -16.61 14.19 0.96
CA ASN A 145 -16.09 14.33 2.31
C ASN A 145 -14.73 15.05 2.28
N PRO A 146 -14.65 16.32 1.84
CA PRO A 146 -13.38 17.02 1.72
C PRO A 146 -12.61 17.05 3.06
N ILE A 147 -11.29 17.04 2.98
CA ILE A 147 -10.39 17.26 4.13
C ILE A 147 -10.11 18.74 4.29
N GLU A 148 -10.12 19.21 5.54
CA GLU A 148 -9.64 20.55 5.91
C GLU A 148 -8.20 20.53 6.43
N SER A 149 -7.70 19.35 6.79
CA SER A 149 -6.33 19.15 7.28
C SER A 149 -5.31 19.43 6.17
N GLU A 150 -4.22 20.10 6.55
CA GLU A 150 -3.06 20.29 5.68
C GLU A 150 -2.16 19.05 5.67
N TYR A 151 -1.68 18.73 4.47
CA TYR A 151 -0.68 17.70 4.19
C TYR A 151 0.49 18.37 3.49
N ASP A 152 1.70 17.86 3.74
CA ASP A 152 2.93 18.43 3.19
C ASP A 152 3.11 18.05 1.72
N VAL A 153 2.65 16.85 1.35
CA VAL A 153 2.72 16.25 0.01
C VAL A 153 1.37 15.68 -0.41
#